data_AF-A0A662W4Q2-F1
#
_entry.id   AF-A0A662W4Q2-F1
#
_cell.length_a   1.000
_cell.length_b   1.000
_cell.length_c   1.000
_cell.angle_alpha   90.00
_cell.angle_beta   90.00
_cell.angle_gamma   90.00
#
_symmetry.space_group_name_H-M   'P 1'
#
loop_
_entity.id
_entity.type
_entity.pdbx_description
1 polymer ?
#
loop_
_entity_poly.entity_id
_entity_poly.type
_entity_poly.pdbx_seq_one_letter_code
_entity_poly.pdbx_strand_id
1 'polypeptide(L)'
;MVKKLGSGLEELKRFARRCLDAGGIPIFRTRYGGKRLPGGAVIVACWGKGEEVPGGTITDVPLEVIERMEKTKGDYKWLLGLT
;
A
#
# COMPACT_ATOMS: atom_id res chain seq x y z
N MET A 1 -11.13 11.64 6.15
CA MET A 1 -11.00 10.21 5.80
C MET A 1 -10.27 10.15 4.46
N VAL A 2 -9.19 9.38 4.33
CA VAL A 2 -8.43 9.31 3.06
C VAL A 2 -9.32 8.61 2.00
N LYS A 3 -9.26 9.06 0.74
CA LYS A 3 -10.02 8.50 -0.39
C LYS A 3 -9.87 6.98 -0.47
N LYS A 4 -10.98 6.23 -0.54
CA LYS A 4 -10.94 4.78 -0.82
C LYS A 4 -10.56 4.57 -2.29
N LEU A 5 -9.51 3.78 -2.55
CA LEU A 5 -9.06 3.45 -3.90
C LEU A 5 -9.65 2.12 -4.40
N GLY A 6 -9.89 1.18 -3.49
CA GLY A 6 -10.46 -0.13 -3.79
C GLY A 6 -10.26 -1.10 -2.62
N SER A 7 -10.22 -2.39 -2.90
CA SER A 7 -10.09 -3.45 -1.89
C SER A 7 -9.25 -4.65 -2.37
N GLY A 8 -8.70 -5.39 -1.40
CA GLY A 8 -7.97 -6.63 -1.62
C GLY A 8 -6.50 -6.47 -2.03
N LEU A 9 -5.82 -7.61 -2.12
CA LEU A 9 -4.39 -7.71 -2.47
C LEU A 9 -4.09 -7.20 -3.89
N GLU A 10 -4.98 -7.45 -4.85
CA GLU A 10 -4.74 -7.07 -6.25
C GLU A 10 -4.73 -5.55 -6.42
N GLU A 11 -5.54 -4.81 -5.66
CA GLU A 11 -5.52 -3.35 -5.72
C GLU A 11 -4.23 -2.77 -5.12
N LEU A 12 -3.69 -3.42 -4.08
CA LEU A 12 -2.37 -3.06 -3.53
C LEU A 12 -1.27 -3.22 -4.58
N LYS A 13 -1.25 -4.35 -5.28
CA LYS A 13 -0.29 -4.62 -6.36
C LYS A 13 -0.47 -3.63 -7.52
N ARG A 14 -1.71 -3.33 -7.89
CA ARG A 14 -2.03 -2.35 -8.95
C ARG A 14 -1.48 -0.97 -8.60
N PHE A 15 -1.73 -0.49 -7.38
CA PHE A 15 -1.19 0.78 -6.91
C PHE A 15 0.34 0.81 -6.96
N ALA A 16 0.96 -0.24 -6.43
CA ALA A 16 2.41 -0.38 -6.37
C ALA A 16 3.05 -0.31 -7.77
N ARG A 17 2.52 -1.05 -8.74
CA ARG A 17 2.98 -1.02 -10.13
C ARG A 17 2.86 0.36 -10.75
N ARG A 18 1.69 1.00 -10.64
CA ARG A 18 1.47 2.36 -11.17
C ARG A 18 2.47 3.37 -10.59
N CYS A 19 2.77 3.27 -9.29
CA CYS A 19 3.75 4.14 -8.66
C CYS A 19 5.16 3.91 -9.22
N LEU A 20 5.56 2.66 -9.41
CA LEU A 20 6.86 2.31 -9.99
C LEU A 20 6.96 2.72 -11.46
N ASP A 21 5.91 2.50 -12.25
CA ASP A 21 5.85 2.87 -13.67
C ASP A 21 5.97 4.39 -13.86
N ALA A 22 5.49 5.18 -12.89
CA ALA A 22 5.67 6.63 -12.84
C ALA A 22 7.08 7.07 -12.38
N GLY A 23 7.94 6.14 -11.96
CA GLY A 23 9.27 6.43 -11.40
C GLY A 23 9.26 6.83 -9.93
N GLY A 24 8.18 6.54 -9.20
CA GLY A 24 8.05 6.81 -7.77
C GLY A 24 8.38 5.62 -6.88
N ILE A 25 8.29 5.81 -5.57
CA ILE A 25 8.49 4.74 -4.58
C ILE A 25 7.18 4.49 -3.81
N PRO A 26 6.59 3.27 -3.89
CA PRO A 26 5.34 2.99 -3.21
C PRO A 26 5.55 2.88 -1.69
N ILE A 27 4.69 3.57 -0.94
CA ILE A 27 4.65 3.57 0.52
C ILE A 27 3.37 2.88 0.98
N PHE A 28 3.50 1.94 1.91
CA PHE A 28 2.39 1.24 2.55
C PHE A 28 2.39 1.50 4.05
N ARG A 29 1.24 1.90 4.60
CA ARG A 29 1.05 2.13 6.04
C ARG A 29 -0.13 1.30 6.52
N THR A 30 0.16 0.33 7.39
CA THR A 30 -0.84 -0.54 8.04
C THR A 30 -1.33 0.03 9.38
N ARG A 31 -0.65 1.06 9.88
CA ARG A 31 -0.91 1.71 11.17
C ARG A 31 -0.96 3.22 11.03
N TYR A 32 -1.73 3.86 11.91
CA TYR A 32 -1.79 5.31 12.06
C TYR A 32 -1.88 5.67 13.55
N GLY A 33 -1.02 6.58 14.01
CA GLY A 33 -0.92 6.91 15.44
C GLY A 33 -0.64 5.68 16.33
N GLY A 34 0.17 4.73 15.84
CA GLY A 34 0.51 3.49 16.55
C GLY A 34 -0.57 2.39 16.50
N LYS A 35 -1.80 2.71 16.08
CA LYS A 35 -2.92 1.77 16.02
C LYS A 35 -3.02 1.13 14.63
N ARG A 36 -3.37 -0.17 14.58
CA ARG A 36 -3.68 -0.87 13.34
C ARG A 36 -4.95 -0.29 12.73
N LEU A 37 -4.94 -0.10 11.41
CA LEU A 37 -6.11 0.38 10.69
C LEU A 37 -7.21 -0.71 10.69
N PRO A 38 -8.48 -0.35 10.89
CA PRO A 38 -9.58 -1.30 10.90
C PRO A 38 -9.91 -1.81 9.48
N GLY A 39 -10.66 -2.92 9.38
CA GLY A 39 -11.20 -3.41 8.10
C GLY A 39 -10.15 -3.86 7.09
N GLY A 40 -9.01 -4.37 7.57
CA GLY A 40 -7.91 -4.79 6.69
C GLY A 40 -7.36 -3.64 5.84
N ALA A 41 -7.38 -2.41 6.37
CA ALA A 41 -7.01 -1.24 5.60
C ALA A 41 -5.50 -0.99 5.55
N VAL A 42 -5.03 -0.54 4.40
CA VAL A 42 -3.66 -0.06 4.15
C VAL A 42 -3.75 1.30 3.47
N ILE A 43 -3.11 2.30 4.07
CA ILE A 43 -2.93 3.60 3.44
C ILE A 43 -1.74 3.49 2.48
N VAL A 44 -1.95 3.89 1.24
CA VAL A 44 -0.94 3.88 0.19
C VAL A 44 -0.62 5.30 -0.26
N ALA A 45 0.65 5.54 -0.58
CA ALA A 45 1.13 6.79 -1.15
C ALA A 45 2.27 6.52 -2.13
N CYS A 46 2.46 7.40 -3.11
CA CYS A 46 3.56 7.30 -4.06
C CYS A 46 4.57 8.44 -3.80
N TRP A 47 5.75 8.09 -3.32
CA TRP A 47 6.81 9.06 -3.05
C TRP A 47 7.41 9.58 -4.35
N GLY A 48 7.63 10.90 -4.44
CA GLY A 48 8.15 11.58 -5.63
C GLY A 48 7.15 11.74 -6.78
N LYS A 49 6.02 11.02 -6.75
CA LYS A 49 5.04 10.92 -7.85
C LYS A 49 3.59 10.93 -7.37
N GLY A 50 3.33 11.58 -6.24
CA GLY A 50 2.01 11.62 -5.59
C GLY A 50 0.94 12.42 -6.35
N GLU A 51 1.34 13.40 -7.17
CA GLU A 51 0.40 14.14 -8.03
C GLU A 51 -0.08 13.27 -9.21
N GLU A 52 0.83 12.50 -9.81
CA GLU A 52 0.54 11.57 -10.92
C GLU A 52 -0.17 10.30 -10.44
N VAL A 53 0.20 9.81 -9.26
CA VAL A 53 -0.36 8.61 -8.61
C VAL A 53 -0.88 8.97 -7.21
N PRO A 54 -2.10 9.55 -7.11
CA PRO A 54 -2.69 9.93 -5.84
C PRO A 54 -2.84 8.76 -4.88
N GLY A 55 -2.37 8.96 -3.64
CA GLY A 55 -2.53 8.01 -2.55
C GLY A 55 -3.97 7.88 -2.05
N GLY A 56 -4.19 6.90 -1.18
CA GLY A 56 -5.51 6.61 -0.64
C GLY A 56 -5.52 5.42 0.30
N THR A 57 -6.69 4.85 0.55
CA THR A 57 -6.87 3.67 1.38
C THR A 57 -7.37 2.50 0.55
N ILE A 58 -6.75 1.34 0.72
CA ILE A 58 -7.22 0.06 0.18
C ILE A 58 -7.70 -0.78 1.37
N THR A 59 -8.91 -1.33 1.29
CA THR A 59 -9.54 -2.12 2.37
C THR A 59 -9.48 -3.62 2.10
N ASP A 60 -9.92 -4.43 3.07
CA ASP A 60 -10.10 -5.89 2.88
C ASP A 60 -8.83 -6.60 2.41
N VAL A 61 -7.67 -6.08 2.81
CA VAL A 61 -6.38 -6.73 2.55
C VAL A 61 -6.24 -7.92 3.48
N PRO A 62 -5.86 -9.12 2.98
CA PRO A 62 -5.68 -10.30 3.81
C PRO A 62 -4.72 -10.05 4.98
N LEU A 63 -5.03 -10.61 6.14
CA LEU A 63 -4.33 -10.34 7.38
C LEU A 63 -2.84 -10.67 7.27
N GLU A 64 -2.52 -11.79 6.64
CA GLU A 64 -1.17 -12.29 6.42
C GLU A 64 -0.32 -11.34 5.57
N VAL A 65 -0.93 -10.64 4.61
CA VAL A 65 -0.27 -9.61 3.79
C VAL A 65 0.06 -8.40 4.65
N ILE A 66 -0.88 -7.96 5.49
CA ILE A 66 -0.67 -6.82 6.40
C ILE A 66 0.44 -7.15 7.41
N GLU A 67 0.42 -8.35 7.99
CA GLU A 67 1.45 -8.78 8.94
C GLU A 67 2.83 -8.88 8.30
N ARG A 68 2.91 -9.36 7.05
CA ARG A 68 4.16 -9.36 6.30
C ARG A 68 4.66 -7.94 6.04
N MET A 69 3.79 -7.01 5.61
CA MET A 69 4.14 -5.60 5.45
C MET A 69 4.68 -4.97 6.75
N GLU A 70 4.12 -5.33 7.90
CA GLU A 70 4.57 -4.83 9.21
C GLU A 70 5.98 -5.31 9.59
N LYS A 71 6.35 -6.52 9.14
CA LYS A 71 7.67 -7.13 9.36
C LYS A 71 8.71 -6.64 8.35
N THR A 72 8.31 -6.42 7.10
CA THR A 72 9.19 -6.04 5.99
C THR A 72 9.04 -4.55 5.64
N LYS A 73 9.05 -3.67 6.65
CA LYS A 73 8.83 -2.23 6.43
C LYS A 73 9.84 -1.68 5.41
N GLY A 74 9.33 -1.01 4.38
CA GLY A 74 10.15 -0.45 3.29
C GLY A 74 10.51 -1.44 2.19
N ASP A 75 10.34 -2.75 2.41
CA ASP A 75 10.46 -3.75 1.37
C ASP A 75 9.08 -4.15 0.84
N TYR A 76 8.77 -3.66 -0.36
CA TYR A 76 7.56 -3.96 -1.11
C TYR A 76 7.79 -4.95 -2.26
N LYS A 77 9.03 -5.39 -2.51
CA LYS A 77 9.36 -6.19 -3.70
C LYS A 77 8.66 -7.55 -3.69
N TRP A 78 8.56 -8.17 -2.51
CA TRP A 78 7.82 -9.42 -2.33
C TRP A 78 6.35 -9.32 -2.69
N LEU A 79 5.73 -8.14 -2.54
CA LEU A 79 4.33 -7.91 -2.89
C LEU A 79 4.12 -8.06 -4.41
N LEU A 80 5.15 -7.72 -5.17
CA LEU A 80 5.16 -7.70 -6.62
C LEU A 80 5.80 -8.94 -7.24
N GLY A 81 6.35 -9.85 -6.43
CA GLY A 81 7.13 -10.99 -6.93
C GLY A 81 8.46 -10.58 -7.54
N LEU A 82 8.99 -9.42 -7.17
CA LEU A 82 10.32 -8.98 -7.57
C LEU A 82 11.34 -9.57 -6.60
N THR A 83 12.36 -10.25 -7.13
CA THR A 83 13.52 -10.77 -6.38
C THR A 83 14.53 -9.67 -6.09
#